data_AF-A0AAV9NXS4-F1
#
_entry.id   AF-A0AAV9NXS4-F1
#
_cell.length_a   1.000
_cell.length_b   1.000
_cell.length_c   1.000
_cell.angle_alpha   90.00
_cell.angle_beta   90.00
_cell.angle_gamma   90.00
#
_symmetry.space_group_name_H-M   'P 1'
#
loop_
_entity.id
_entity.type
_entity.pdbx_description
1 polymer ?
#
loop_
_entity_poly.entity_id
_entity_poly.type
_entity_poly.pdbx_seq_one_letter_code
_entity_poly.pdbx_strand_id
1 'polypeptide(L)'
;MFDNTTAPVNAYDIPTPPPYTLKPQPSLIPGIADQHLVLALPIIAYWAFSLLFHLIDEYDLFPQHRLHTPAEVLKRNHASRWDVFRDVIIQQLVQTAFGLGLAYFEGVPTYGSEEHDVAVWAGRIRLAQRGIPALLATLGVDSAGLVEKLGSDNSILAGMLSGGFYPTELLSGQSTAPAFAQWELTAANAVYHIIVPACQFLLAICIVDTYQYFVHRGMHMNKWLYTTLHSRHHRLYVPYAYGALYNHPLEGLFLDTVGTGLAYLISGLTVRQSMWLFTCATIKTVDDHCGYAFPWDPLQHLTSNNAGYHDVHHQSWGIKTNFSQPFFTFWDQLLGTKWTGGDVSARYERAKIAAQKKVDADAKAVTASRPRDSVSAVNAEPYDVNNTSSAARTAQSVTEPRIPAGKAAIQALSSRQQILDDTQSGGIGVLAEESTEEVRERQKPTFRSPRKRTASSGLKGFADRVGESLQGRNTGVLGVERTKKRSARLSRESQKPCGSCTLSNPLERSLSAISSHLRWAETWVKMKFAILAALTLSASAAASYVRNLNYNSPSINHPGLGISLHKVNKRNTLGKRFDASSLNFTHSVASGDPYSDSVILWQVWQSVQEGSR
;
A
#
# COMPACT_ATOMS: atom_id res chain seq x y z
N MET A 1 -42.11 -47.16 18.07
CA MET A 1 -41.74 -46.90 19.48
C MET A 1 -40.30 -46.41 19.48
N PHE A 2 -40.10 -45.16 19.03
CA PHE A 2 -38.83 -44.44 19.12
C PHE A 2 -39.16 -43.22 19.94
N ASP A 3 -38.67 -43.21 21.17
CA ASP A 3 -39.07 -42.24 22.17
C ASP A 3 -38.43 -40.89 21.86
N ASN A 4 -39.28 -39.88 21.72
CA ASN A 4 -38.95 -38.51 21.36
C ASN A 4 -38.40 -37.77 22.59
N THR A 5 -37.34 -38.33 23.18
CA THR A 5 -36.65 -37.70 24.30
C THR A 5 -35.53 -36.83 23.74
N THR A 6 -35.70 -35.53 23.90
CA THR A 6 -34.60 -34.56 23.92
C THR A 6 -33.61 -34.99 25.00
N ALA A 7 -32.72 -35.92 24.68
CA ALA A 7 -31.60 -36.25 25.52
C ALA A 7 -30.78 -34.95 25.70
N PRO A 8 -30.47 -34.54 26.93
CA PRO A 8 -29.55 -33.44 27.14
C PRO A 8 -28.26 -33.79 26.39
N VAL A 9 -27.75 -32.84 25.60
CA VAL A 9 -26.49 -32.99 24.87
C VAL A 9 -25.40 -33.35 25.89
N ASN A 10 -25.18 -34.64 26.06
CA ASN A 10 -24.17 -35.12 26.98
C ASN A 10 -22.84 -34.65 26.39
N ALA A 11 -22.08 -33.91 27.19
CA ALA A 11 -20.71 -33.50 26.89
C ALA A 11 -19.75 -34.69 26.69
N TYR A 12 -20.26 -35.93 26.70
CA TYR A 12 -19.56 -37.19 26.69
C TYR A 12 -19.38 -37.84 25.30
N ASP A 13 -19.98 -37.28 24.22
CA ASP A 13 -19.86 -37.86 22.87
C ASP A 13 -18.68 -37.32 22.04
N ILE A 14 -18.07 -36.20 22.43
CA ILE A 14 -16.88 -35.68 21.76
C ILE A 14 -15.66 -36.21 22.50
N PRO A 15 -14.77 -36.97 21.84
CA PRO A 15 -13.53 -37.43 22.45
C PRO A 15 -12.72 -36.26 23.01
N THR A 16 -12.20 -36.41 24.23
CA THR A 16 -11.34 -35.40 24.84
C THR A 16 -9.99 -35.37 24.10
N PRO A 17 -9.47 -34.17 23.74
CA PRO A 17 -8.15 -34.06 23.15
C PRO A 17 -7.06 -34.67 24.05
N PRO A 18 -6.01 -35.29 23.49
CA PRO A 18 -4.92 -35.85 24.28
C PRO A 18 -4.18 -34.76 25.07
N PRO A 19 -3.63 -35.06 26.25
CA PRO A 19 -2.77 -34.12 26.96
C PRO A 19 -1.48 -33.88 26.15
N TYR A 20 -0.92 -32.68 26.27
CA TYR A 20 0.31 -32.31 25.57
C TYR A 20 1.33 -31.67 26.51
N THR A 21 2.58 -31.59 26.08
CA THR A 21 3.65 -30.88 26.80
C THR A 21 4.47 -30.10 25.80
N LEU A 22 4.53 -28.78 25.99
CA LEU A 22 5.27 -27.88 25.11
C LEU A 22 6.77 -28.03 25.35
N LYS A 23 7.52 -28.15 24.25
CA LYS A 23 8.98 -28.17 24.24
C LYS A 23 9.50 -27.01 23.39
N PRO A 24 10.66 -26.43 23.72
CA PRO A 24 11.30 -25.44 22.85
C PRO A 24 11.54 -26.01 21.46
N GLN A 25 11.19 -25.26 20.42
CA GLN A 25 11.32 -25.71 19.04
C GLN A 25 12.81 -25.80 18.66
N PRO A 26 13.29 -26.94 18.13
CA PRO A 26 14.66 -27.06 17.66
C PRO A 26 14.87 -26.17 16.42
N SER A 27 16.04 -25.55 16.30
CA SER A 27 16.36 -24.69 15.16
C SER A 27 16.33 -25.45 13.83
N LEU A 28 15.87 -24.79 12.75
CA LEU A 28 15.85 -25.37 11.40
C LEU A 28 17.25 -25.69 10.89
N ILE A 29 18.19 -24.77 11.13
CA ILE A 29 19.61 -24.95 10.82
C ILE A 29 20.36 -25.11 12.15
N PRO A 30 21.09 -26.21 12.36
CA PRO A 30 21.88 -26.39 13.56
C PRO A 30 22.81 -25.20 13.82
N GLY A 31 22.70 -24.58 14.99
CA GLY A 31 23.51 -23.43 15.39
C GLY A 31 22.97 -22.05 15.00
N ILE A 32 21.90 -21.96 14.20
CA ILE A 32 21.27 -20.68 13.83
C ILE A 32 19.84 -20.67 14.36
N ALA A 33 19.54 -19.80 15.33
CA ALA A 33 18.19 -19.65 15.83
C ALA A 33 17.23 -19.19 14.72
N ASP A 34 16.00 -19.71 14.72
CA ASP A 34 14.98 -19.38 13.70
C ASP A 34 14.69 -17.87 13.65
N GLN A 35 14.82 -17.16 14.78
CA GLN A 35 14.71 -15.69 14.87
C GLN A 35 15.81 -14.94 14.08
N HIS A 36 17.01 -15.49 13.96
CA HIS A 36 18.07 -14.90 13.14
C HIS A 36 17.89 -15.30 11.67
N LEU A 37 17.48 -16.53 11.42
CA LEU A 37 17.25 -17.04 10.08
C LEU A 37 16.14 -16.24 9.36
N VAL A 38 15.04 -15.93 10.04
CA VAL A 38 13.93 -15.13 9.45
C VAL A 38 14.36 -13.71 9.07
N LEU A 39 15.36 -13.13 9.73
CA LEU A 39 15.90 -11.81 9.41
C LEU A 39 16.92 -11.88 8.28
N ALA A 40 17.70 -12.96 8.20
CA ALA A 40 18.72 -13.15 7.18
C ALA A 40 18.13 -13.51 5.80
N LEU A 41 17.07 -14.34 5.77
CA LEU A 41 16.51 -14.88 4.52
C LEU A 41 16.05 -13.80 3.53
N PRO A 42 15.28 -12.77 3.90
CA PRO A 42 14.91 -11.68 2.99
C PRO A 42 16.12 -10.97 2.40
N ILE A 43 17.17 -10.72 3.19
CA ILE A 43 18.41 -10.06 2.74
C ILE A 43 19.15 -10.94 1.73
N ILE A 44 19.30 -12.23 2.04
CA ILE A 44 19.94 -13.20 1.15
C ILE A 44 19.16 -13.29 -0.17
N ALA A 45 17.84 -13.44 -0.10
CA ALA A 45 16.99 -13.53 -1.28
C ALA A 45 17.04 -12.26 -2.12
N TYR A 46 16.99 -11.08 -1.48
CA TYR A 46 17.13 -9.79 -2.14
C TYR A 46 18.40 -9.73 -2.99
N TRP A 47 19.57 -10.01 -2.38
CA TRP A 47 20.86 -9.91 -3.07
C TRP A 47 21.05 -11.02 -4.10
N ALA A 48 20.62 -12.25 -3.82
CA ALA A 48 20.70 -13.36 -4.76
C ALA A 48 19.87 -13.09 -6.04
N PHE A 49 18.62 -12.65 -5.88
CA PHE A 49 17.74 -12.36 -7.00
C PHE A 49 18.17 -11.10 -7.76
N SER A 50 18.60 -10.07 -7.02
CA SER A 50 19.17 -8.85 -7.60
C SER A 50 20.41 -9.13 -8.43
N LEU A 51 21.32 -9.98 -7.92
CA LEU A 51 22.53 -10.36 -8.64
C LEU A 51 22.20 -11.21 -9.87
N LEU A 52 21.24 -12.12 -9.78
CA LEU A 52 20.77 -12.89 -10.94
C LEU A 52 20.34 -11.96 -12.09
N PHE A 53 19.47 -11.00 -11.82
CA PHE A 53 19.04 -10.02 -12.83
C PHE A 53 20.18 -9.11 -13.28
N HIS A 54 21.10 -8.74 -12.38
CA HIS A 54 22.28 -7.97 -12.76
C HIS A 54 23.19 -8.75 -13.73
N LEU A 55 23.37 -10.05 -13.52
CA LEU A 55 24.11 -10.92 -14.43
C LEU A 55 23.40 -11.04 -15.78
N ILE A 56 22.08 -11.18 -15.79
CA ILE A 56 21.28 -11.17 -17.02
C ILE A 56 21.49 -9.87 -17.80
N ASP A 57 21.51 -8.73 -17.10
CA ASP A 57 21.66 -7.41 -17.69
C ASP A 57 23.07 -7.17 -18.26
N GLU A 58 24.11 -7.55 -17.51
CA GLU A 58 25.52 -7.34 -17.87
C GLU A 58 25.97 -8.25 -19.02
N TYR A 59 25.49 -9.51 -19.05
CA TYR A 59 25.77 -10.44 -20.15
C TYR A 59 24.79 -10.34 -21.32
N ASP A 60 23.81 -9.42 -21.25
CA ASP A 60 22.76 -9.22 -22.25
C ASP A 60 22.10 -10.53 -22.72
N LEU A 61 21.70 -11.39 -21.78
CA LEU A 61 21.24 -12.75 -22.10
C LEU A 61 19.85 -12.77 -22.76
N PHE A 62 18.99 -11.79 -22.47
CA PHE A 62 17.58 -11.77 -22.93
C PHE A 62 17.09 -10.37 -23.34
N PRO A 63 17.74 -9.70 -24.31
CA PRO A 63 17.40 -8.34 -24.72
C PRO A 63 15.95 -8.19 -25.20
N GLN A 64 15.36 -9.24 -25.78
CA GLN A 64 13.99 -9.23 -26.30
C GLN A 64 12.90 -9.11 -25.22
N HIS A 65 13.22 -9.42 -23.96
CA HIS A 65 12.29 -9.35 -22.83
C HIS A 65 12.53 -8.12 -21.94
N ARG A 66 13.54 -7.31 -22.29
CA ARG A 66 13.93 -6.12 -21.54
C ARG A 66 12.96 -4.97 -21.84
N LEU A 67 12.48 -4.29 -20.80
CA LEU A 67 11.54 -3.16 -20.95
C LEU A 67 12.22 -1.90 -21.48
N HIS A 68 13.47 -1.66 -21.06
CA HIS A 68 14.24 -0.45 -21.38
C HIS A 68 15.66 -0.76 -21.82
N THR A 69 16.23 0.09 -22.66
CA THR A 69 17.62 -0.07 -23.10
C THR A 69 18.65 0.32 -22.05
N PRO A 70 19.90 -0.21 -22.11
CA PRO A 70 21.00 0.27 -21.26
C PRO A 70 21.22 1.79 -21.31
N ALA A 71 21.05 2.39 -22.50
CA ALA A 71 21.15 3.83 -22.68
C ALA A 71 20.10 4.60 -21.86
N GLU A 72 18.87 4.08 -21.78
CA GLU A 72 17.82 4.65 -20.95
C GLU A 72 18.14 4.53 -19.46
N VAL A 73 18.58 3.36 -19.00
CA VAL A 73 19.02 3.15 -17.60
C VAL A 73 20.10 4.17 -17.22
N LEU A 74 21.08 4.38 -18.10
CA LEU A 74 22.20 5.29 -17.85
C LEU A 74 21.81 6.77 -17.87
N LYS A 75 20.88 7.18 -18.75
CA LYS A 75 20.59 8.60 -19.00
C LYS A 75 19.32 9.12 -18.35
N ARG A 76 18.40 8.25 -17.94
CA ARG A 76 17.11 8.63 -17.35
C ARG A 76 17.06 8.50 -15.84
N ASN A 77 17.91 7.65 -15.27
CA ASN A 77 18.01 7.53 -13.81
C ASN A 77 18.84 8.66 -13.21
N HIS A 78 18.34 9.22 -12.12
CA HIS A 78 18.93 10.38 -11.42
C HIS A 78 19.63 9.97 -10.11
N ALA A 79 19.78 8.66 -9.86
CA ALA A 79 20.50 8.11 -8.72
C ALA A 79 21.74 7.36 -9.22
N SER A 80 22.86 7.51 -8.51
CA SER A 80 24.04 6.70 -8.81
C SER A 80 23.87 5.28 -8.26
N ARG A 81 24.61 4.31 -8.82
CA ARG A 81 24.61 2.94 -8.31
C ARG A 81 25.07 2.87 -6.84
N TRP A 82 25.97 3.77 -6.43
CA TRP A 82 26.43 3.87 -5.05
C TRP A 82 25.35 4.40 -4.10
N ASP A 83 24.58 5.40 -4.53
CA ASP A 83 23.44 5.91 -3.74
C ASP A 83 22.43 4.78 -3.48
N VAL A 84 22.14 3.99 -4.52
CA VAL A 84 21.25 2.84 -4.42
C VAL A 84 21.79 1.80 -3.45
N PHE A 85 23.04 1.36 -3.63
CA PHE A 85 23.67 0.37 -2.76
C PHE A 85 23.66 0.83 -1.28
N ARG A 86 24.08 2.07 -1.02
CA ARG A 86 24.12 2.64 0.33
C ARG A 86 22.75 2.63 0.99
N ASP A 87 21.73 3.11 0.30
CA ASP A 87 20.39 3.25 0.89
C ASP A 87 19.74 1.89 1.11
N VAL A 88 19.97 0.91 0.23
CA VAL A 88 19.53 -0.48 0.42
C VAL A 88 20.16 -1.09 1.68
N ILE A 89 21.46 -0.88 1.91
CA ILE A 89 22.13 -1.36 3.14
C ILE A 89 21.52 -0.70 4.38
N ILE A 90 21.28 0.62 4.35
CA ILE A 90 20.62 1.32 5.46
C ILE A 90 19.23 0.74 5.71
N GLN A 91 18.47 0.47 4.66
CA GLN A 91 17.13 -0.08 4.72
C GLN A 91 17.13 -1.49 5.36
N GLN A 92 18.06 -2.35 4.96
CA GLN A 92 18.23 -3.69 5.55
C GLN A 92 18.66 -3.64 7.02
N LEU A 93 19.50 -2.68 7.42
CA LEU A 93 19.86 -2.48 8.83
C LEU A 93 18.64 -2.05 9.66
N VAL A 94 17.81 -1.13 9.15
CA VAL A 94 16.58 -0.67 9.81
C VAL A 94 15.57 -1.82 9.93
N GLN A 95 15.36 -2.59 8.85
CA GLN A 95 14.50 -3.78 8.83
C GLN A 95 14.97 -4.83 9.84
N THR A 96 16.28 -5.09 9.89
CA THR A 96 16.87 -6.04 10.85
C THR A 96 16.67 -5.57 12.28
N ALA A 97 16.92 -4.29 12.57
CA ALA A 97 16.72 -3.72 13.90
C ALA A 97 15.26 -3.81 14.36
N PHE A 98 14.31 -3.50 13.47
CA PHE A 98 12.89 -3.66 13.75
C PHE A 98 12.51 -5.12 14.00
N GLY A 99 13.00 -6.04 13.17
CA GLY A 99 12.74 -7.48 13.32
C GLY A 99 13.34 -8.07 14.60
N LEU A 100 14.54 -7.63 15.02
CA LEU A 100 15.10 -7.97 16.33
C LEU A 100 14.23 -7.43 17.48
N GLY A 101 13.72 -6.20 17.34
CA GLY A 101 12.77 -5.62 18.27
C GLY A 101 11.50 -6.45 18.39
N LEU A 102 10.95 -6.92 17.27
CA LEU A 102 9.79 -7.80 17.24
C LEU A 102 10.08 -9.14 17.93
N ALA A 103 11.21 -9.78 17.57
CA ALA A 103 11.63 -11.06 18.13
C ALA A 103 11.87 -11.00 19.66
N TYR A 104 12.30 -9.84 20.18
CA TYR A 104 12.46 -9.62 21.62
C TYR A 104 11.14 -9.72 22.40
N PHE A 105 10.03 -9.27 21.80
CA PHE A 105 8.70 -9.34 22.43
C PHE A 105 7.99 -10.67 22.19
N GLU A 106 8.55 -11.54 21.35
CA GLU A 106 8.00 -12.86 21.10
C GLU A 106 8.54 -13.88 22.09
N GLY A 107 7.64 -14.77 22.55
CA GLY A 107 8.05 -15.91 23.35
C GLY A 107 8.91 -16.89 22.54
N VAL A 108 9.64 -17.75 23.25
CA VAL A 108 10.40 -18.83 22.61
C VAL A 108 9.42 -19.72 21.82
N PRO A 109 9.66 -19.97 20.52
CA PRO A 109 8.84 -20.88 19.74
C PRO A 109 8.80 -22.27 20.40
N THR A 110 7.61 -22.85 20.49
CA THR A 110 7.40 -24.17 21.10
C THR A 110 6.66 -25.10 20.14
N TYR A 111 6.83 -26.40 20.34
CA TYR A 111 6.17 -27.47 19.60
C TYR A 111 5.65 -28.53 20.58
N GLY A 112 4.83 -29.47 20.10
CA GLY A 112 4.29 -30.58 20.89
C GLY A 112 2.78 -30.48 21.18
N SER A 113 2.08 -29.44 20.72
CA SER A 113 0.62 -29.33 20.81
C SER A 113 -0.13 -29.85 19.59
N GLU A 114 0.57 -30.36 18.58
CA GLU A 114 0.00 -30.64 17.24
C GLU A 114 -1.11 -31.68 17.30
N GLU A 115 -0.88 -32.82 17.98
CA GLU A 115 -1.90 -33.87 18.14
C GLU A 115 -3.13 -33.38 18.91
N HIS A 116 -2.89 -32.53 19.93
CA HIS A 116 -3.96 -31.91 20.70
C HIS A 116 -4.78 -30.95 19.83
N ASP A 117 -4.14 -30.07 19.07
CA ASP A 117 -4.79 -29.09 18.21
C ASP A 117 -5.56 -29.76 17.06
N VAL A 118 -5.01 -30.83 16.49
CA VAL A 118 -5.68 -31.68 15.49
C VAL A 118 -6.92 -32.33 16.11
N ALA A 119 -6.82 -32.89 17.33
CA ALA A 119 -7.99 -33.45 18.02
C ALA A 119 -9.06 -32.39 18.33
N VAL A 120 -8.66 -31.15 18.66
CA VAL A 120 -9.59 -30.02 18.81
C VAL A 120 -10.33 -29.74 17.50
N TRP A 121 -9.64 -29.76 16.36
CA TRP A 121 -10.28 -29.63 15.04
C TRP A 121 -11.19 -30.80 14.68
N ALA A 122 -10.80 -32.03 15.02
CA ALA A 122 -11.64 -33.21 14.86
C ALA A 122 -12.93 -33.08 15.70
N GLY A 123 -12.83 -32.57 16.93
CA GLY A 123 -13.97 -32.22 17.76
C GLY A 123 -14.89 -31.17 17.14
N ARG A 124 -14.32 -30.15 16.48
CA ARG A 124 -15.10 -29.14 15.75
C ARG A 124 -15.79 -29.72 14.51
N ILE A 125 -15.13 -30.62 13.79
CA ILE A 125 -15.71 -31.34 12.65
C ILE A 125 -16.87 -32.23 13.12
N ARG A 126 -16.67 -32.97 14.22
CA ARG A 126 -17.71 -33.76 14.87
C ARG A 126 -18.90 -32.89 15.29
N LEU A 127 -18.64 -31.71 15.87
CA LEU A 127 -19.69 -30.77 16.25
C LEU A 127 -20.42 -30.22 15.02
N ALA A 128 -19.71 -29.91 13.93
CA ALA A 128 -20.29 -29.43 12.69
C ALA A 128 -21.20 -30.47 12.02
N GLN A 129 -20.90 -31.77 12.18
CA GLN A 129 -21.77 -32.84 11.68
C GLN A 129 -23.18 -32.78 12.26
N ARG A 130 -23.37 -32.24 13.48
CA ARG A 130 -24.71 -32.08 14.07
C ARG A 130 -25.65 -31.21 13.22
N GLY A 131 -25.11 -30.37 12.35
CA GLY A 131 -25.89 -29.60 11.38
C GLY A 131 -26.34 -30.38 10.16
N ILE A 132 -25.75 -31.55 9.86
CA ILE A 132 -26.02 -32.34 8.63
C ILE A 132 -27.49 -32.76 8.52
N PRO A 133 -28.15 -33.33 9.56
CA PRO A 133 -29.56 -33.69 9.47
C PRO A 133 -30.45 -32.49 9.14
N ALA A 134 -30.21 -31.34 9.78
CA ALA A 134 -30.97 -30.13 9.53
C ALA A 134 -30.73 -29.60 8.10
N LEU A 135 -29.50 -29.68 7.60
CA LEU A 135 -29.13 -29.23 6.27
C LEU A 135 -29.67 -30.16 5.17
N LEU A 136 -29.75 -31.46 5.42
CA LEU A 136 -30.44 -32.40 4.53
C LEU A 136 -31.95 -32.17 4.52
N ALA A 137 -32.55 -31.87 5.67
CA ALA A 137 -33.96 -31.57 5.78
C ALA A 137 -34.36 -30.30 4.98
N THR A 138 -33.51 -29.27 4.90
CA THR A 138 -33.79 -28.10 4.04
C THR A 138 -33.76 -28.42 2.55
N LEU A 139 -33.10 -29.51 2.16
CA LEU A 139 -33.07 -30.05 0.80
C LEU A 139 -34.18 -31.08 0.54
N GLY A 140 -35.07 -31.32 1.52
CA GLY A 140 -36.13 -32.32 1.44
C GLY A 140 -35.66 -33.76 1.59
N VAL A 141 -34.43 -33.97 2.09
CA VAL A 141 -33.85 -35.30 2.30
C VAL A 141 -34.01 -35.70 3.77
N ASP A 142 -34.71 -36.81 4.02
CA ASP A 142 -34.82 -37.40 5.35
C ASP A 142 -33.54 -38.19 5.70
N SER A 143 -32.74 -37.65 6.61
CA SER A 143 -31.51 -38.28 7.07
C SER A 143 -31.77 -39.56 7.86
N ALA A 144 -32.86 -39.64 8.62
CA ALA A 144 -33.18 -40.82 9.43
C ALA A 144 -33.54 -42.01 8.53
N GLY A 145 -34.40 -41.79 7.53
CA GLY A 145 -34.73 -42.80 6.52
C GLY A 145 -33.53 -43.20 5.65
N LEU A 146 -32.55 -42.31 5.43
CA LEU A 146 -31.31 -42.67 4.70
C LEU A 146 -30.41 -43.60 5.54
N VAL A 147 -30.26 -43.29 6.83
CA VAL A 147 -29.48 -44.10 7.77
C VAL A 147 -30.05 -45.51 7.89
N GLU A 148 -31.36 -45.67 7.95
CA GLU A 148 -32.03 -46.98 8.00
C GLU A 148 -31.72 -47.82 6.75
N LYS A 149 -31.67 -47.20 5.57
CA LYS A 149 -31.36 -47.88 4.30
C LYS A 149 -29.89 -48.26 4.13
N LEU A 150 -28.98 -47.54 4.79
CA LEU A 150 -27.53 -47.75 4.69
C LEU A 150 -27.05 -49.02 5.42
N GLY A 151 -27.83 -49.52 6.37
CA GLY A 151 -27.54 -50.75 7.12
C GLY A 151 -26.24 -50.67 7.94
N SER A 152 -25.79 -51.81 8.46
CA SER A 152 -24.55 -51.94 9.24
C SER A 152 -23.28 -51.82 8.40
N ASP A 153 -23.36 -52.07 7.09
CA ASP A 153 -22.22 -52.16 6.18
C ASP A 153 -21.53 -50.80 5.96
N ASN A 154 -22.27 -49.70 6.15
CA ASN A 154 -21.76 -48.33 6.01
C ASN A 154 -21.92 -47.53 7.30
N SER A 155 -21.58 -48.14 8.43
CA SER A 155 -21.72 -47.56 9.77
C SER A 155 -21.01 -46.21 9.98
N ILE A 156 -19.91 -45.93 9.28
CA ILE A 156 -19.25 -44.62 9.29
C ILE A 156 -20.10 -43.55 8.59
N LEU A 157 -20.66 -43.87 7.42
CA LEU A 157 -21.50 -42.94 6.66
C LEU A 157 -22.84 -42.71 7.38
N ALA A 158 -23.40 -43.77 7.96
CA ALA A 158 -24.57 -43.69 8.83
C ALA A 158 -24.32 -42.78 10.04
N GLY A 159 -23.15 -42.89 10.69
CA GLY A 159 -22.77 -42.03 11.81
C GLY A 159 -22.56 -40.56 11.44
N MET A 160 -22.08 -40.28 10.23
CA MET A 160 -22.00 -38.91 9.71
C MET A 160 -23.39 -38.32 9.46
N LEU A 161 -24.27 -39.08 8.81
CA LEU A 161 -25.64 -38.65 8.47
C LEU A 161 -26.56 -38.53 9.68
N SER A 162 -26.30 -39.29 10.75
CA SER A 162 -26.99 -39.16 12.03
C SER A 162 -26.59 -37.89 12.81
N GLY A 163 -25.61 -37.12 12.32
CA GLY A 163 -25.14 -35.90 12.96
C GLY A 163 -23.87 -36.07 13.78
N GLY A 164 -23.06 -37.08 13.45
CA GLY A 164 -21.81 -37.39 14.15
C GLY A 164 -21.99 -38.33 15.34
N PHE A 165 -23.08 -39.07 15.40
CA PHE A 165 -23.27 -40.12 16.40
C PHE A 165 -22.77 -41.44 15.85
N TYR A 166 -21.61 -41.87 16.34
CA TYR A 166 -20.98 -43.12 15.94
C TYR A 166 -21.08 -44.14 17.08
N PRO A 167 -21.34 -45.42 16.78
CA PRO A 167 -21.23 -46.48 17.77
C PRO A 167 -19.78 -46.56 18.29
N THR A 168 -19.59 -46.44 19.60
CA THR A 168 -18.26 -46.35 20.23
C THR A 168 -17.42 -47.61 20.02
N GLU A 169 -18.06 -48.78 20.08
CA GLU A 169 -17.42 -50.10 19.89
C GLU A 169 -16.82 -50.26 18.49
N LEU A 170 -17.42 -49.63 17.49
CA LEU A 170 -16.98 -49.67 16.10
C LEU A 170 -15.71 -48.84 15.87
N LEU A 171 -15.58 -47.69 16.53
CA LEU A 171 -14.47 -46.77 16.32
C LEU A 171 -13.24 -47.11 17.16
N SER A 172 -13.44 -47.63 18.38
CA SER A 172 -12.36 -47.92 19.32
C SER A 172 -11.93 -49.39 19.33
N GLY A 173 -12.66 -50.26 18.61
CA GLY A 173 -12.37 -51.69 18.46
C GLY A 173 -12.56 -52.54 19.72
N GLN A 174 -12.65 -51.95 20.93
CA GLN A 174 -12.83 -52.64 22.23
C GLN A 174 -13.00 -51.70 23.44
N SER A 175 -12.93 -50.38 23.28
CA SER A 175 -12.95 -49.41 24.40
C SER A 175 -14.31 -48.72 24.52
N THR A 176 -14.79 -48.53 25.76
CA THR A 176 -16.00 -47.75 26.05
C THR A 176 -15.75 -46.23 25.94
N ALA A 177 -14.50 -45.81 25.74
CA ALA A 177 -14.16 -44.40 25.58
C ALA A 177 -14.55 -43.88 24.17
N PRO A 178 -15.10 -42.66 24.07
CA PRO A 178 -15.40 -42.03 22.79
C PRO A 178 -14.13 -41.84 21.97
N ALA A 179 -14.18 -42.22 20.69
CA ALA A 179 -13.09 -42.09 19.73
C ALA A 179 -13.52 -41.29 18.49
N PHE A 180 -12.55 -40.64 17.83
CA PHE A 180 -12.77 -39.98 16.55
C PHE A 180 -12.76 -41.03 15.43
N ALA A 181 -13.58 -40.80 14.40
CA ALA A 181 -13.51 -41.59 13.18
C ALA A 181 -12.24 -41.21 12.39
N GLN A 182 -11.64 -42.17 11.68
CA GLN A 182 -10.37 -41.97 10.97
C GLN A 182 -10.45 -40.82 9.96
N TRP A 183 -11.58 -40.67 9.27
CA TRP A 183 -11.78 -39.60 8.31
C TRP A 183 -11.86 -38.22 9.00
N GLU A 184 -12.37 -38.14 10.23
CA GLU A 184 -12.44 -36.89 11.00
C GLU A 184 -11.03 -36.42 11.38
N LEU A 185 -10.17 -37.36 11.81
CA LEU A 185 -8.77 -37.07 12.07
C LEU A 185 -8.02 -36.69 10.79
N THR A 186 -8.31 -37.35 9.67
CA THR A 186 -7.69 -37.02 8.37
C THR A 186 -8.10 -35.62 7.91
N ALA A 187 -9.40 -35.29 8.02
CA ALA A 187 -9.92 -33.97 7.72
C ALA A 187 -9.36 -32.91 8.68
N ALA A 188 -9.27 -33.21 9.98
CA ALA A 188 -8.70 -32.31 10.98
C ALA A 188 -7.21 -32.03 10.72
N ASN A 189 -6.44 -33.04 10.32
CA ASN A 189 -5.05 -32.87 9.90
C ASN A 189 -4.95 -31.94 8.68
N ALA A 190 -5.80 -32.14 7.67
CA ALA A 190 -5.85 -31.26 6.50
C ALA A 190 -6.23 -29.82 6.89
N VAL A 191 -7.20 -29.65 7.79
CA VAL A 191 -7.59 -28.33 8.31
C VAL A 191 -6.41 -27.66 9.01
N TYR A 192 -5.76 -28.35 9.94
CA TYR A 192 -4.70 -27.80 10.77
C TYR A 192 -3.42 -27.52 9.98
N HIS A 193 -2.96 -28.44 9.13
CA HIS A 193 -1.68 -28.31 8.44
C HIS A 193 -1.76 -27.59 7.09
N ILE A 194 -2.94 -27.53 6.46
CA ILE A 194 -3.09 -26.95 5.11
C ILE A 194 -4.02 -25.75 5.15
N ILE A 195 -5.27 -25.94 5.56
CA ILE A 195 -6.31 -24.90 5.42
C ILE A 195 -6.03 -23.71 6.33
N VAL A 196 -5.69 -23.95 7.60
CA VAL A 196 -5.38 -22.87 8.55
C VAL A 196 -4.18 -22.05 8.06
N PRO A 197 -3.00 -22.64 7.78
CA PRO A 197 -1.88 -21.89 7.19
C PRO A 197 -2.25 -21.17 5.90
N ALA A 198 -2.96 -21.81 4.97
CA ALA A 198 -3.37 -21.17 3.72
C ALA A 198 -4.24 -19.94 3.96
N CYS A 199 -5.21 -20.01 4.87
CA CYS A 199 -6.02 -18.87 5.29
C CYS A 199 -5.17 -17.77 5.96
N GLN A 200 -4.17 -18.13 6.77
CA GLN A 200 -3.26 -17.16 7.38
C GLN A 200 -2.41 -16.45 6.33
N PHE A 201 -1.85 -17.16 5.35
CA PHE A 201 -1.10 -16.56 4.25
C PHE A 201 -1.98 -15.67 3.38
N LEU A 202 -3.19 -16.12 3.04
CA LEU A 202 -4.15 -15.32 2.27
C LEU A 202 -4.49 -14.02 3.02
N LEU A 203 -4.78 -14.11 4.32
CA LEU A 203 -5.05 -12.94 5.15
C LEU A 203 -3.82 -12.01 5.21
N ALA A 204 -2.62 -12.57 5.37
CA ALA A 204 -1.39 -11.78 5.41
C ALA A 204 -1.17 -11.03 4.09
N ILE A 205 -1.33 -11.71 2.94
CA ILE A 205 -1.22 -11.09 1.61
C ILE A 205 -2.25 -9.96 1.46
N CYS A 206 -3.51 -10.20 1.83
CA CYS A 206 -4.56 -9.18 1.79
C CYS A 206 -4.21 -7.95 2.65
N ILE A 207 -3.63 -8.17 3.85
CA ILE A 207 -3.19 -7.07 4.73
C ILE A 207 -2.03 -6.31 4.10
N VAL A 208 -1.01 -7.01 3.56
CA VAL A 208 0.14 -6.37 2.92
C VAL A 208 -0.30 -5.54 1.72
N ASP A 209 -1.07 -6.10 0.79
CA ASP A 209 -1.56 -5.39 -0.39
C ASP A 209 -2.40 -4.16 -0.02
N THR A 210 -3.29 -4.31 0.97
CA THR A 210 -4.12 -3.21 1.45
C THR A 210 -3.26 -2.12 2.07
N TYR A 211 -2.36 -2.48 2.98
CA TYR A 211 -1.51 -1.54 3.67
C TYR A 211 -0.62 -0.77 2.69
N GLN A 212 0.11 -1.50 1.84
CA GLN A 212 1.04 -0.90 0.88
C GLN A 212 0.30 -0.04 -0.13
N TYR A 213 -0.84 -0.47 -0.67
CA TYR A 213 -1.62 0.36 -1.60
C TYR A 213 -1.98 1.72 -0.99
N PHE A 214 -2.56 1.75 0.22
CA PHE A 214 -3.01 3.00 0.82
C PHE A 214 -1.86 3.90 1.25
N VAL A 215 -0.78 3.34 1.80
CA VAL A 215 0.41 4.11 2.18
C VAL A 215 1.12 4.65 0.94
N HIS A 216 1.32 3.82 -0.08
CA HIS A 216 1.96 4.19 -1.34
C HIS A 216 1.18 5.29 -2.06
N ARG A 217 -0.14 5.10 -2.24
CA ARG A 217 -1.02 6.13 -2.80
C ARG A 217 -1.01 7.40 -1.94
N GLY A 218 -1.04 7.26 -0.63
CA GLY A 218 -0.94 8.39 0.30
C GLY A 218 0.34 9.20 0.08
N MET A 219 1.47 8.52 -0.14
CA MET A 219 2.75 9.17 -0.41
C MET A 219 2.78 9.90 -1.75
N HIS A 220 2.11 9.39 -2.79
CA HIS A 220 1.98 10.12 -4.06
C HIS A 220 1.00 11.29 -4.00
N MET A 221 -0.10 11.15 -3.28
CA MET A 221 -1.16 12.16 -3.26
C MET A 221 -0.84 13.32 -2.31
N ASN A 222 -0.01 13.09 -1.30
CA ASN A 222 0.46 14.13 -0.40
C ASN A 222 1.79 14.72 -0.87
N LYS A 223 1.80 16.02 -1.18
CA LYS A 223 3.00 16.72 -1.68
C LYS A 223 4.21 16.54 -0.77
N TRP A 224 4.04 16.65 0.55
CA TRP A 224 5.16 16.54 1.50
C TRP A 224 5.73 15.13 1.51
N LEU A 225 4.86 14.12 1.64
CA LEU A 225 5.29 12.71 1.61
C LEU A 225 6.02 12.36 0.31
N TYR A 226 5.50 12.82 -0.83
CA TYR A 226 6.15 12.62 -2.12
C TYR A 226 7.53 13.29 -2.15
N THR A 227 7.61 14.61 -1.95
CA THR A 227 8.87 15.34 -2.15
C THR A 227 9.95 14.98 -1.13
N THR A 228 9.57 14.53 0.07
CA THR A 228 10.52 14.24 1.14
C THR A 228 10.92 12.77 1.19
N LEU A 229 9.98 11.85 0.94
CA LEU A 229 10.21 10.42 1.08
C LEU A 229 10.26 9.76 -0.31
N HIS A 230 9.10 9.69 -0.97
CA HIS A 230 8.88 8.80 -2.10
C HIS A 230 9.51 9.25 -3.43
N SER A 231 9.78 10.55 -3.58
CA SER A 231 10.50 11.07 -4.75
C SER A 231 11.92 10.55 -4.87
N ARG A 232 12.51 10.01 -3.79
CA ARG A 232 13.82 9.33 -3.84
C ARG A 232 13.71 8.06 -4.67
N HIS A 233 12.71 7.24 -4.40
CA HIS A 233 12.43 6.02 -5.14
C HIS A 233 12.23 6.31 -6.64
N HIS A 234 11.40 7.32 -6.94
CA HIS A 234 11.15 7.80 -8.32
C HIS A 234 12.32 8.54 -8.99
N ARG A 235 13.52 8.57 -8.39
CA ARG A 235 14.75 8.94 -9.14
C ARG A 235 15.17 7.82 -10.09
N LEU A 236 14.68 6.59 -9.89
CA LEU A 236 14.85 5.45 -10.76
C LEU A 236 13.68 5.36 -11.77
N TYR A 237 13.67 6.27 -12.74
CA TYR A 237 12.68 6.26 -13.83
C TYR A 237 12.67 4.98 -14.66
N VAL A 238 13.79 4.30 -14.73
CA VAL A 238 13.96 2.99 -15.34
C VAL A 238 14.34 2.03 -14.21
N PRO A 239 13.35 1.31 -13.65
CA PRO A 239 13.58 0.36 -12.58
C PRO A 239 14.55 -0.75 -12.99
N TYR A 240 15.33 -1.22 -12.02
CA TYR A 240 16.18 -2.40 -12.14
C TYR A 240 16.22 -3.14 -10.80
N ALA A 241 16.53 -4.44 -10.82
CA ALA A 241 16.32 -5.36 -9.70
C ALA A 241 16.90 -4.90 -8.35
N TYR A 242 18.20 -4.55 -8.30
CA TYR A 242 18.83 -4.06 -7.06
C TYR A 242 18.45 -2.62 -6.69
N GLY A 243 17.60 -1.96 -7.49
CA GLY A 243 16.97 -0.68 -7.19
C GLY A 243 15.64 -0.82 -6.44
N ALA A 244 15.13 -2.04 -6.26
CA ALA A 244 13.78 -2.27 -5.72
C ALA A 244 13.54 -1.70 -4.32
N LEU A 245 14.58 -1.69 -3.47
CA LEU A 245 14.54 -1.11 -2.12
C LEU A 245 15.26 0.24 -2.04
N TYR A 246 15.48 0.92 -3.17
CA TYR A 246 15.99 2.28 -3.17
C TYR A 246 14.87 3.24 -2.77
N ASN A 247 14.72 3.44 -1.47
CA ASN A 247 13.73 4.35 -0.91
C ASN A 247 14.31 5.14 0.27
N HIS A 248 13.58 6.14 0.75
CA HIS A 248 14.00 6.84 1.95
C HIS A 248 13.91 5.88 3.16
N PRO A 249 14.84 5.87 4.14
CA PRO A 249 14.79 4.88 5.23
C PRO A 249 13.47 4.84 6.02
N LEU A 250 12.85 6.00 6.24
CA LEU A 250 11.51 6.08 6.84
C LEU A 250 10.42 5.50 5.94
N GLU A 251 10.54 5.65 4.63
CA GLU A 251 9.60 5.08 3.68
C GLU A 251 9.63 3.57 3.73
N GLY A 252 10.80 2.93 3.60
CA GLY A 252 10.85 1.48 3.67
C GLY A 252 10.55 0.93 5.08
N LEU A 253 10.79 1.70 6.14
CA LEU A 253 10.28 1.34 7.48
C LEU A 253 8.75 1.30 7.49
N PHE A 254 8.08 2.37 7.06
CA PHE A 254 6.63 2.45 7.13
C PHE A 254 5.94 1.58 6.07
N LEU A 255 6.32 1.68 4.80
CA LEU A 255 5.69 0.97 3.69
C LEU A 255 6.03 -0.53 3.69
N ASP A 256 7.31 -0.91 3.82
CA ASP A 256 7.71 -2.32 3.71
C ASP A 256 7.61 -3.03 5.06
N THR A 257 8.28 -2.48 6.07
CA THR A 257 8.57 -3.19 7.33
C THR A 257 7.35 -3.26 8.25
N VAL A 258 6.69 -2.12 8.49
CA VAL A 258 5.50 -2.08 9.34
C VAL A 258 4.33 -2.80 8.68
N GLY A 259 4.13 -2.66 7.37
CA GLY A 259 3.07 -3.35 6.63
C GLY A 259 3.16 -4.87 6.75
N THR A 260 4.34 -5.44 6.48
CA THR A 260 4.57 -6.88 6.59
C THR A 260 4.59 -7.37 8.05
N GLY A 261 5.12 -6.57 8.99
CA GLY A 261 5.08 -6.86 10.42
C GLY A 261 3.65 -6.92 10.99
N LEU A 262 2.76 -6.01 10.56
CA LEU A 262 1.34 -6.04 10.92
C LEU A 262 0.65 -7.28 10.34
N ALA A 263 0.92 -7.61 9.08
CA ALA A 263 0.37 -8.81 8.44
C ALA A 263 0.76 -10.10 9.18
N TYR A 264 2.04 -10.19 9.58
CA TYR A 264 2.56 -11.28 10.41
C TYR A 264 1.80 -11.41 11.75
N LEU A 265 1.70 -10.32 12.51
CA LEU A 265 1.09 -10.31 13.85
C LEU A 265 -0.42 -10.55 13.85
N ILE A 266 -1.12 -10.00 12.86
CA ILE A 266 -2.60 -10.08 12.75
C ILE A 266 -3.01 -11.46 12.23
N SER A 267 -2.27 -12.00 11.26
CA SER A 267 -2.58 -13.32 10.68
C SER A 267 -2.15 -14.47 11.59
N GLY A 268 -1.38 -14.19 12.65
CA GLY A 268 -0.93 -15.18 13.61
C GLY A 268 0.04 -16.19 13.00
N LEU A 269 0.83 -15.75 12.02
CA LEU A 269 1.84 -16.60 11.41
C LEU A 269 2.90 -16.98 12.44
N THR A 270 3.41 -18.19 12.36
CA THR A 270 4.59 -18.61 13.13
C THR A 270 5.86 -17.99 12.54
N VAL A 271 6.95 -17.97 13.31
CA VAL A 271 8.27 -17.51 12.83
C VAL A 271 8.71 -18.26 11.56
N ARG A 272 8.39 -19.55 11.44
CA ARG A 272 8.72 -20.33 10.23
C ARG A 272 7.84 -20.01 9.04
N GLN A 273 6.55 -19.72 9.25
CA GLN A 273 5.68 -19.28 8.18
C GLN A 273 6.06 -17.87 7.70
N SER A 274 6.50 -17.00 8.61
CA SER A 274 6.93 -15.65 8.24
C SER A 274 8.23 -15.63 7.44
N MET A 275 9.13 -16.61 7.63
CA MET A 275 10.27 -16.83 6.71
C MET A 275 9.81 -16.90 5.26
N TRP A 276 8.75 -17.66 4.98
CA TRP A 276 8.19 -17.77 3.63
C TRP A 276 7.56 -16.45 3.18
N LEU A 277 6.69 -15.84 4.00
CA LEU A 277 6.03 -14.59 3.63
C LEU A 277 7.03 -13.48 3.30
N PHE A 278 8.00 -13.23 4.19
CA PHE A 278 8.96 -12.13 4.04
C PHE A 278 9.91 -12.38 2.88
N THR A 279 10.37 -13.62 2.70
CA THR A 279 11.25 -13.98 1.58
C THR A 279 10.53 -13.86 0.25
N CYS A 280 9.32 -14.44 0.12
CA CYS A 280 8.53 -14.36 -1.11
C CYS A 280 8.11 -12.92 -1.43
N ALA A 281 7.72 -12.12 -0.45
CA ALA A 281 7.41 -10.70 -0.65
C ALA A 281 8.65 -9.94 -1.16
N THR A 282 9.84 -10.22 -0.62
CA THR A 282 11.08 -9.58 -1.05
C THR A 282 11.46 -9.96 -2.47
N ILE A 283 11.39 -11.25 -2.81
CA ILE A 283 11.60 -11.72 -4.19
C ILE A 283 10.61 -11.03 -5.12
N LYS A 284 9.35 -10.91 -4.71
CA LYS A 284 8.31 -10.26 -5.50
C LYS A 284 8.60 -8.77 -5.75
N THR A 285 9.01 -8.03 -4.72
CA THR A 285 9.41 -6.63 -4.86
C THR A 285 10.59 -6.47 -5.83
N VAL A 286 11.57 -7.38 -5.78
CA VAL A 286 12.71 -7.37 -6.73
C VAL A 286 12.25 -7.67 -8.16
N ASP A 287 11.37 -8.67 -8.34
CA ASP A 287 10.79 -9.02 -9.64
C ASP A 287 9.99 -7.86 -10.25
N ASP A 288 9.18 -7.16 -9.45
CA ASP A 288 8.41 -5.99 -9.90
C ASP A 288 9.30 -4.83 -10.40
N HIS A 289 10.57 -4.81 -10.01
CA HIS A 289 11.54 -3.81 -10.42
C HIS A 289 12.58 -4.36 -11.39
N CYS A 290 12.50 -5.63 -11.80
CA CYS A 290 13.63 -6.29 -12.45
C CYS A 290 13.99 -5.70 -13.82
N GLY A 291 13.04 -4.99 -14.46
CA GLY A 291 13.22 -4.41 -15.80
C GLY A 291 13.00 -5.40 -16.95
N TYR A 292 12.50 -6.61 -16.63
CA TYR A 292 12.23 -7.68 -17.59
C TYR A 292 10.79 -8.19 -17.47
N ALA A 293 10.17 -8.43 -18.62
CA ALA A 293 8.87 -9.09 -18.73
C ALA A 293 9.07 -10.46 -19.39
N PHE A 294 9.43 -11.47 -18.59
CA PHE A 294 9.63 -12.83 -19.09
C PHE A 294 8.29 -13.55 -19.26
N PRO A 295 8.06 -14.23 -20.41
CA PRO A 295 6.81 -14.94 -20.63
C PRO A 295 6.68 -16.21 -19.78
N TRP A 296 7.73 -16.64 -19.09
CA TRP A 296 7.75 -17.81 -18.20
C TRP A 296 7.96 -17.44 -16.72
N ASP A 297 7.95 -16.15 -16.35
CA ASP A 297 8.10 -15.77 -14.94
C ASP A 297 6.85 -16.17 -14.14
N PRO A 298 6.95 -17.13 -13.20
CA PRO A 298 5.79 -17.58 -12.44
C PRO A 298 5.19 -16.48 -11.55
N LEU A 299 5.99 -15.53 -11.06
CA LEU A 299 5.52 -14.46 -10.18
C LEU A 299 4.69 -13.43 -10.93
N GLN A 300 5.11 -13.10 -12.15
CA GLN A 300 4.38 -12.16 -13.03
C GLN A 300 3.07 -12.74 -13.57
N HIS A 301 2.91 -14.07 -13.57
CA HIS A 301 1.67 -14.75 -13.95
C HIS A 301 0.75 -15.07 -12.77
N LEU A 302 1.30 -15.41 -11.61
CA LEU A 302 0.52 -15.74 -10.42
C LEU A 302 -0.11 -14.48 -9.79
N THR A 303 0.52 -13.33 -9.98
CA THR A 303 0.10 -12.07 -9.38
C THR A 303 -0.17 -11.04 -10.46
N SER A 304 -1.13 -10.14 -10.22
CA SER A 304 -1.50 -9.17 -11.26
C SER A 304 -0.58 -7.94 -11.30
N ASN A 305 0.19 -7.69 -10.24
CA ASN A 305 1.27 -6.71 -10.25
C ASN A 305 2.52 -7.38 -10.86
N ASN A 306 3.18 -6.71 -11.80
CA ASN A 306 4.37 -7.24 -12.46
C ASN A 306 5.29 -6.09 -12.92
N ALA A 307 6.46 -6.44 -13.45
CA ALA A 307 7.46 -5.48 -13.90
C ALA A 307 6.91 -4.41 -14.87
N GLY A 308 6.07 -4.79 -15.84
CA GLY A 308 5.49 -3.84 -16.79
C GLY A 308 4.47 -2.90 -16.15
N TYR A 309 3.62 -3.42 -15.25
CA TYR A 309 2.67 -2.63 -14.49
C TYR A 309 3.36 -1.59 -13.59
N HIS A 310 4.41 -2.02 -12.89
CA HIS A 310 5.16 -1.17 -11.98
C HIS A 310 6.08 -0.21 -12.73
N ASP A 311 6.63 -0.58 -13.88
CA ASP A 311 7.40 0.33 -14.73
C ASP A 311 6.56 1.55 -15.13
N VAL A 312 5.32 1.34 -15.60
CA VAL A 312 4.39 2.44 -15.92
C VAL A 312 4.26 3.43 -14.77
N HIS A 313 4.23 2.94 -13.53
CA HIS A 313 4.15 3.78 -12.34
C HIS A 313 5.40 4.67 -12.15
N HIS A 314 6.59 4.17 -12.45
CA HIS A 314 7.85 4.95 -12.41
C HIS A 314 7.97 5.98 -13.54
N GLN A 315 7.17 5.84 -14.60
CA GLN A 315 7.16 6.81 -15.69
C GLN A 315 6.52 8.14 -15.24
N SER A 316 7.07 9.27 -15.70
CA SER A 316 6.56 10.62 -15.37
C SER A 316 5.07 10.81 -15.68
N TRP A 317 4.57 10.09 -16.69
CA TRP A 317 3.17 10.12 -17.12
C TRP A 317 2.27 9.12 -16.37
N GLY A 318 2.82 8.08 -15.73
CA GLY A 318 2.08 7.07 -14.96
C GLY A 318 2.25 7.19 -13.43
N ILE A 319 3.03 8.15 -12.94
CA ILE A 319 3.34 8.39 -11.51
C ILE A 319 2.15 8.64 -10.58
N LYS A 320 0.95 8.85 -11.12
CA LYS A 320 -0.30 8.99 -10.33
C LYS A 320 -1.28 7.85 -10.57
N THR A 321 -0.79 6.73 -11.06
CA THR A 321 -1.56 5.52 -11.34
C THR A 321 -0.77 4.30 -10.87
N ASN A 322 -1.42 3.13 -10.83
CA ASN A 322 -0.79 1.85 -10.53
C ASN A 322 -0.10 1.81 -9.14
N PHE A 323 -0.81 2.12 -8.06
CA PHE A 323 -0.24 2.18 -6.71
C PHE A 323 -0.11 0.82 -6.00
N SER A 324 -0.81 -0.19 -6.49
CA SER A 324 -0.89 -1.50 -5.84
C SER A 324 0.43 -2.25 -5.96
N GLN A 325 0.93 -2.66 -4.81
CA GLN A 325 2.09 -3.51 -4.62
C GLN A 325 1.93 -4.26 -3.30
N PRO A 326 2.56 -5.44 -3.13
CA PRO A 326 3.43 -6.10 -4.08
C PRO A 326 2.71 -7.18 -4.92
N PHE A 327 1.54 -7.69 -4.52
CA PHE A 327 0.94 -8.86 -5.19
C PHE A 327 -0.17 -8.48 -6.18
N PHE A 328 -1.31 -7.95 -5.71
CA PHE A 328 -2.49 -7.81 -6.55
C PHE A 328 -2.91 -6.35 -6.80
N THR A 329 -3.48 -6.09 -7.97
CA THR A 329 -3.84 -4.74 -8.48
C THR A 329 -5.30 -4.38 -8.25
N PHE A 330 -6.03 -5.18 -7.46
CA PHE A 330 -7.48 -5.04 -7.31
C PHE A 330 -7.86 -3.70 -6.66
N TRP A 331 -7.00 -3.13 -5.81
CA TRP A 331 -7.24 -1.80 -5.23
C TRP A 331 -7.24 -0.68 -6.28
N ASP A 332 -6.31 -0.74 -7.24
CA ASP A 332 -6.30 0.20 -8.37
C ASP A 332 -7.52 0.05 -9.28
N GLN A 333 -8.01 -1.18 -9.45
CA GLN A 333 -9.23 -1.43 -10.21
C GLN A 333 -10.46 -0.90 -9.46
N LEU A 334 -10.58 -1.21 -8.17
CA LEU A 334 -11.70 -0.83 -7.33
C LEU A 334 -11.81 0.69 -7.16
N LEU A 335 -10.68 1.39 -7.07
CA LEU A 335 -10.62 2.82 -6.81
C LEU A 335 -10.33 3.66 -8.06
N GLY A 336 -10.28 3.02 -9.24
CA GLY A 336 -10.11 3.70 -10.52
C GLY A 336 -8.75 4.39 -10.68
N THR A 337 -7.69 3.86 -10.07
CA THR A 337 -6.32 4.40 -10.16
C THR A 337 -5.40 3.54 -11.02
N LYS A 338 -5.92 2.49 -11.67
CA LYS A 338 -5.19 1.74 -12.69
C LYS A 338 -4.96 2.62 -13.92
N TRP A 339 -3.77 2.54 -14.50
CA TRP A 339 -3.45 3.19 -15.77
C TRP A 339 -4.32 2.65 -16.89
N THR A 340 -4.90 3.56 -17.69
CA THR A 340 -5.79 3.24 -18.82
C THR A 340 -5.32 3.87 -20.14
N GLY A 341 -4.14 4.50 -20.16
CA GLY A 341 -3.72 5.43 -21.22
C GLY A 341 -3.25 4.83 -22.54
N GLY A 342 -3.87 3.72 -22.99
CA GLY A 342 -3.66 3.15 -24.33
C GLY A 342 -2.27 2.55 -24.57
N ASP A 343 -1.90 2.40 -25.84
CA ASP A 343 -0.61 1.83 -26.24
C ASP A 343 0.56 2.77 -25.86
N VAL A 344 1.49 2.22 -25.09
CA VAL A 344 2.68 2.90 -24.57
C VAL A 344 3.91 2.71 -25.46
N SER A 345 3.82 1.84 -26.48
CA SER A 345 4.91 1.51 -27.42
C SER A 345 5.57 2.76 -28.01
N ALA A 346 4.79 3.67 -28.59
CA ALA A 346 5.29 4.89 -29.19
C ALA A 346 6.00 5.82 -28.17
N ARG A 347 5.58 5.82 -26.91
CA ARG A 347 6.23 6.60 -25.85
C ARG A 347 7.59 6.00 -25.49
N TYR A 348 7.66 4.68 -25.39
CA TYR A 348 8.90 3.96 -25.13
C TYR A 348 9.89 4.08 -26.28
N GLU A 349 9.44 3.96 -27.54
CA GLU A 349 10.29 4.14 -28.72
C GLU A 349 10.91 5.54 -28.77
N ARG A 350 10.11 6.59 -28.53
CA ARG A 350 10.61 7.97 -28.44
C ARG A 350 11.65 8.13 -27.31
N ALA A 351 11.39 7.54 -26.14
CA ALA A 351 12.32 7.60 -25.01
C ALA A 351 13.65 6.88 -25.31
N LYS A 352 13.59 5.72 -25.96
CA LYS A 352 14.74 4.94 -26.42
C LYS A 352 15.60 5.71 -27.41
N ILE A 353 15.00 6.30 -28.46
CA ILE A 353 15.72 7.11 -29.45
C ILE A 353 16.38 8.33 -28.79
N ALA A 354 15.65 9.02 -27.90
CA ALA A 354 16.17 10.19 -27.19
C ALA A 354 17.35 9.84 -26.27
N ALA A 355 17.30 8.69 -25.58
CA ALA A 355 18.39 8.23 -24.72
C ALA A 355 19.63 7.84 -25.54
N GLN A 356 19.44 7.09 -26.64
CA GLN A 356 20.55 6.72 -27.51
C GLN A 356 21.24 7.95 -28.12
N LYS A 357 20.45 8.93 -28.60
CA LYS A 357 20.99 10.19 -29.13
C LYS A 357 21.85 10.95 -28.11
N LYS A 358 21.49 10.90 -26.82
CA LYS A 358 22.30 11.49 -25.75
C LYS A 358 23.61 10.74 -25.52
N VAL A 359 23.58 9.41 -25.53
CA VAL A 359 24.80 8.59 -25.42
C VAL A 359 25.74 8.87 -26.60
N ASP A 360 25.21 8.88 -27.82
CA ASP A 360 26.00 9.14 -29.03
C ASP A 360 26.59 10.55 -29.05
N ALA A 361 25.84 11.55 -28.55
CA ALA A 361 26.33 12.92 -28.42
C ALA A 361 27.49 13.03 -27.44
N ASP A 362 27.40 12.35 -26.29
CA ASP A 362 28.48 12.33 -25.29
C ASP A 362 29.73 11.63 -25.83
N ALA A 363 29.57 10.51 -26.54
CA ALA A 363 30.69 9.81 -27.19
C ALA A 363 31.37 10.68 -28.26
N LYS A 364 30.59 11.43 -29.06
CA LYS A 364 31.10 12.38 -30.04
C LYS A 364 31.85 13.54 -29.38
N ALA A 365 31.35 14.09 -28.28
CA ALA A 365 32.01 15.15 -27.52
C ALA A 365 33.38 14.70 -26.97
N VAL A 366 33.46 13.49 -26.43
CA VAL A 366 34.73 12.89 -25.95
C VAL A 366 35.72 12.64 -27.09
N THR A 367 35.24 12.26 -28.28
CA THR A 367 36.11 12.01 -29.44
C THR A 367 36.61 13.31 -30.09
N ALA A 368 35.82 14.40 -29.99
CA ALA A 368 36.19 15.72 -30.49
C ALA A 368 37.25 16.43 -29.64
N SER A 369 37.38 16.09 -28.35
CA SER A 369 38.50 16.52 -27.51
C SER A 369 39.77 15.69 -27.81
N ARG A 370 40.43 15.96 -28.95
CA ARG A 370 41.81 15.52 -29.20
C ARG A 370 42.81 16.44 -28.46
N PRO A 371 43.98 15.93 -28.03
CA PRO A 371 44.97 16.68 -27.24
C PRO A 371 45.78 17.66 -28.12
N ARG A 372 45.11 18.63 -28.76
CA ARG A 372 45.79 19.74 -29.41
C ARG A 372 45.94 20.97 -28.51
N ASP A 373 45.21 21.02 -27.40
CA ASP A 373 45.24 22.17 -26.49
C ASP A 373 46.34 22.08 -25.41
N SER A 374 47.07 20.96 -25.32
CA SER A 374 48.17 20.78 -24.37
C SER A 374 49.58 21.04 -24.93
N VAL A 375 49.72 21.43 -26.21
CA VAL A 375 51.04 21.72 -26.82
C VAL A 375 51.36 23.22 -26.91
N SER A 376 50.39 24.11 -26.65
CA SER A 376 50.62 25.57 -26.71
C SER A 376 51.04 26.23 -25.40
N ALA A 377 51.29 25.46 -24.33
CA ALA A 377 51.65 25.99 -23.00
C ALA A 377 53.14 25.80 -22.65
N VAL A 378 54.05 25.84 -23.63
CA VAL A 378 55.51 25.72 -23.38
C VAL A 378 56.19 27.08 -23.10
N ASN A 379 55.49 28.21 -23.29
CA ASN A 379 56.04 29.54 -22.98
C ASN A 379 55.17 30.27 -21.96
N ALA A 380 55.17 29.79 -20.71
CA ALA A 380 54.75 30.60 -19.57
C ALA A 380 56.00 30.92 -18.74
N GLU A 381 56.45 32.18 -18.84
CA GLU A 381 57.47 32.76 -17.97
C GLU A 381 57.14 32.52 -16.48
N PRO A 382 58.14 32.32 -15.60
CA PRO A 382 57.88 32.05 -14.18
C PRO A 382 57.19 33.24 -13.52
N TYR A 383 56.02 32.99 -12.95
CA TYR A 383 55.21 33.98 -12.25
C TYR A 383 55.91 34.40 -10.94
N ASP A 384 56.36 35.65 -10.87
CA ASP A 384 57.00 36.26 -9.70
C ASP A 384 55.97 36.53 -8.59
N VAL A 385 56.22 36.00 -7.40
CA VAL A 385 55.24 35.87 -6.30
C VAL A 385 55.23 37.09 -5.36
N ASN A 386 55.93 38.18 -5.68
CA ASN A 386 56.14 39.29 -4.75
C ASN A 386 55.33 40.58 -5.01
N ASN A 387 54.32 40.56 -5.88
CA ASN A 387 53.45 41.73 -6.08
C ASN A 387 51.95 41.37 -6.06
N THR A 388 51.45 40.91 -4.92
CA THR A 388 50.01 40.79 -4.67
C THR A 388 49.49 42.02 -3.93
N SER A 389 48.68 42.84 -4.60
CA SER A 389 47.91 43.91 -3.95
C SER A 389 46.70 43.33 -3.20
N SER A 390 46.30 44.00 -2.12
CA SER A 390 45.22 43.59 -1.20
C SER A 390 43.81 43.59 -1.80
N ALA A 391 43.65 43.86 -3.10
CA ALA A 391 42.37 43.90 -3.80
C ALA A 391 41.81 42.51 -4.17
N ALA A 392 42.61 41.44 -4.09
CA ALA A 392 42.19 40.08 -4.44
C ALA A 392 41.50 39.30 -3.30
N ARG A 393 41.23 39.93 -2.14
CA ARG A 393 40.54 39.29 -1.00
C ARG A 393 39.07 39.69 -0.80
N THR A 394 38.49 40.52 -1.68
CA THR A 394 37.11 41.04 -1.50
C THR A 394 36.16 40.76 -2.68
N ALA A 395 36.45 39.76 -3.51
CA ALA A 395 35.57 39.35 -4.62
C ALA A 395 35.19 37.87 -4.57
N GLN A 396 34.66 37.44 -3.42
CA GLN A 396 33.81 36.23 -3.34
C GLN A 396 32.45 36.65 -2.79
N SER A 397 31.63 37.28 -3.64
CA SER A 397 30.19 37.36 -3.44
C SER A 397 29.50 36.64 -4.59
N VAL A 398 28.81 35.56 -4.23
CA VAL A 398 27.96 34.72 -5.06
C VAL A 398 27.07 35.58 -5.97
N THR A 399 27.32 35.52 -7.27
CA THR A 399 26.41 36.08 -8.30
C THR A 399 25.49 34.95 -8.76
N GLU A 400 24.18 35.09 -8.53
CA GLU A 400 23.18 34.16 -9.05
C GLU A 400 23.19 34.16 -10.59
N PRO A 401 23.03 33.01 -11.27
CA PRO A 401 22.98 32.96 -12.73
C PRO A 401 21.66 33.58 -13.23
N ARG A 402 21.75 34.78 -13.81
CA ARG A 402 20.64 35.46 -14.49
C ARG A 402 20.33 34.75 -15.81
N ILE A 403 19.19 34.07 -15.88
CA ILE A 403 18.65 33.54 -17.15
C ILE A 403 18.18 34.72 -18.00
N PRO A 404 18.70 34.92 -19.24
CA PRO A 404 18.23 35.97 -20.12
C PRO A 404 16.76 35.76 -20.49
N ALA A 405 15.95 36.82 -20.38
CA ALA A 405 14.56 36.79 -20.85
C ALA A 405 14.54 36.40 -22.34
N GLY A 406 13.69 35.45 -22.70
CA GLY A 406 13.58 34.96 -24.08
C GLY A 406 14.43 33.73 -24.42
N LYS A 407 15.30 33.23 -23.53
CA LYS A 407 16.07 31.99 -23.78
C LYS A 407 15.16 30.80 -24.09
N ALA A 408 14.02 30.66 -23.40
CA ALA A 408 13.04 29.61 -23.67
C ALA A 408 12.38 29.75 -25.06
N ALA A 409 12.08 30.98 -25.48
CA ALA A 409 11.50 31.25 -26.80
C ALA A 409 12.51 31.01 -27.93
N ILE A 410 13.76 31.43 -27.74
CA ILE A 410 14.86 31.19 -28.68
C ILE A 410 15.19 29.70 -28.75
N GLN A 411 15.14 28.99 -27.62
CA GLN A 411 15.36 27.54 -27.59
C GLN A 411 14.22 26.78 -28.27
N ALA A 412 12.96 27.21 -28.10
CA ALA A 412 11.81 26.66 -28.79
C ALA A 412 11.85 26.92 -30.32
N LEU A 413 12.28 28.12 -30.74
CA LEU A 413 12.49 28.44 -32.15
C LEU A 413 13.65 27.63 -32.75
N SER A 414 14.74 27.47 -32.00
CA SER A 414 15.89 26.67 -32.42
C SER A 414 15.56 25.19 -32.52
N SER A 415 14.77 24.62 -31.60
CA SER A 415 14.30 23.23 -31.70
C SER A 415 13.35 23.03 -32.87
N ARG A 416 12.49 24.01 -33.17
CA ARG A 416 11.58 23.96 -34.32
C ARG A 416 12.35 24.03 -35.65
N GLN A 417 13.37 24.88 -35.72
CA GLN A 417 14.25 24.97 -36.88
C GLN A 417 15.04 23.67 -37.08
N GLN A 418 15.52 23.05 -36.00
CA GLN A 418 16.24 21.78 -36.05
C GLN A 418 15.38 20.62 -36.57
N ILE A 419 14.06 20.65 -36.35
CA ILE A 419 13.11 19.68 -36.91
C ILE A 419 12.81 19.97 -38.39
N LEU A 420 12.78 21.24 -38.79
CA LEU A 420 12.60 21.64 -40.19
C LEU A 420 13.82 21.29 -41.06
N ASP A 421 15.02 21.35 -40.50
CA ASP A 421 16.27 21.05 -41.21
C ASP A 421 16.49 19.53 -41.41
N ASP A 422 15.71 18.67 -40.72
CA ASP A 422 15.78 17.21 -40.86
C ASP A 422 14.85 16.71 -41.99
N THR A 423 15.38 16.79 -43.21
CA THR A 423 14.69 16.38 -44.44
C THR A 423 14.69 14.86 -44.67
N GLN A 424 15.49 14.08 -43.94
CA GLN A 424 15.59 12.62 -44.10
C GLN A 424 14.62 11.84 -43.22
N SER A 425 14.23 12.39 -42.06
CA SER A 425 13.33 11.71 -41.09
C SER A 425 11.87 12.17 -41.14
N GLY A 426 11.51 13.04 -42.10
CA GLY A 426 10.13 13.50 -42.26
C GLY A 426 9.69 14.58 -41.27
N GLY A 427 10.61 15.45 -40.80
CA GLY A 427 10.34 16.48 -39.79
C GLY A 427 9.19 17.44 -40.14
N ILE A 428 8.91 17.65 -41.44
CA ILE A 428 7.75 18.43 -41.91
C ILE A 428 6.43 17.72 -41.57
N GLY A 429 6.37 16.39 -41.66
CA GLY A 429 5.21 15.58 -41.29
C GLY A 429 4.94 15.62 -39.78
N VAL A 430 6.01 15.59 -38.98
CA VAL A 430 5.92 15.68 -37.50
C VAL A 430 5.39 17.04 -37.05
N LEU A 431 5.87 18.14 -37.67
CA LEU A 431 5.36 19.49 -37.37
C LEU A 431 3.93 19.69 -37.86
N ALA A 432 3.56 19.07 -38.98
CA ALA A 432 2.17 19.07 -39.47
C ALA A 432 1.25 18.31 -38.51
N GLU A 433 1.67 17.15 -38.01
CA GLU A 433 0.91 16.34 -37.06
C GLU A 433 0.76 17.06 -35.70
N GLU A 434 1.84 17.63 -35.17
CA GLU A 434 1.84 18.42 -33.92
C GLU A 434 0.94 19.66 -34.03
N SER A 435 1.00 20.37 -35.16
CA SER A 435 0.11 21.51 -35.39
C SER A 435 -1.35 21.09 -35.58
N THR A 436 -1.62 19.93 -36.18
CA THR A 436 -2.99 19.39 -36.25
C THR A 436 -3.52 18.93 -34.88
N GLU A 437 -2.68 18.36 -34.01
CA GLU A 437 -3.06 18.02 -32.63
C GLU A 437 -3.29 19.28 -31.78
N GLU A 438 -2.46 20.31 -31.90
CA GLU A 438 -2.69 21.60 -31.24
C GLU A 438 -3.99 22.26 -31.70
N VAL A 439 -4.30 22.21 -33.00
CA VAL A 439 -5.56 22.72 -33.55
C VAL A 439 -6.73 21.88 -33.03
N ARG A 440 -6.60 20.55 -32.93
CA ARG A 440 -7.62 19.64 -32.40
C ARG A 440 -7.88 19.86 -30.90
N GLU A 441 -6.85 20.14 -30.11
CA GLU A 441 -6.98 20.53 -28.69
C GLU A 441 -7.60 21.92 -28.54
N ARG A 442 -7.29 22.87 -29.41
CA ARG A 442 -7.93 24.20 -29.44
C ARG A 442 -9.38 24.17 -29.90
N GLN A 443 -9.75 23.20 -30.75
CA GLN A 443 -11.11 23.00 -31.27
C GLN A 443 -12.00 22.15 -30.35
N LYS A 444 -11.46 21.55 -29.27
CA LYS A 444 -12.30 20.93 -28.23
C LYS A 444 -13.19 22.03 -27.60
N PRO A 445 -14.52 21.89 -27.61
CA PRO A 445 -15.40 22.88 -27.02
C PRO A 445 -15.15 22.93 -25.51
N THR A 446 -14.48 24.00 -25.07
CA THR A 446 -14.40 24.35 -23.65
C THR A 446 -15.80 24.74 -23.20
N PHE A 447 -16.43 23.90 -22.36
CA PHE A 447 -17.70 24.25 -21.72
C PHE A 447 -17.43 25.38 -20.70
N ARG A 448 -17.39 26.63 -21.17
CA ARG A 448 -17.36 27.83 -20.33
C ARG A 448 -18.80 28.21 -20.00
N SER A 449 -19.23 27.94 -18.77
CA SER A 449 -20.48 28.53 -18.28
C SER A 449 -20.27 30.02 -17.98
N PRO A 450 -21.16 30.92 -18.45
CA PRO A 450 -21.06 32.33 -18.16
C PRO A 450 -21.61 32.58 -16.75
N ARG A 451 -20.72 32.88 -15.79
CA ARG A 451 -21.13 33.26 -14.43
C ARG A 451 -21.56 34.73 -14.42
N LYS A 452 -22.86 34.98 -14.60
CA LYS A 452 -23.49 36.28 -14.33
C LYS A 452 -23.65 36.44 -12.81
N ARG A 453 -23.15 37.55 -12.25
CA ARG A 453 -23.45 37.97 -10.87
C ARG A 453 -24.92 38.35 -10.79
N THR A 454 -25.69 37.64 -9.98
CA THR A 454 -26.90 38.18 -9.34
C THR A 454 -26.93 37.75 -7.88
N ALA A 455 -27.28 38.72 -7.04
CA ALA A 455 -27.36 38.62 -5.59
C ALA A 455 -28.55 37.76 -5.13
N SER A 456 -28.40 37.22 -3.92
CA SER A 456 -29.45 36.78 -2.97
C SER A 456 -30.49 35.72 -3.40
N SER A 457 -30.66 34.77 -2.47
CA SER A 457 -31.81 33.88 -2.22
C SER A 457 -31.85 32.53 -2.95
N GLY A 458 -32.07 31.47 -2.15
CA GLY A 458 -32.72 30.22 -2.58
C GLY A 458 -31.83 29.00 -2.78
N LEU A 459 -31.79 28.12 -1.77
CA LEU A 459 -31.35 26.73 -1.87
C LEU A 459 -32.25 25.93 -2.84
N LYS A 460 -31.70 25.44 -3.96
CA LYS A 460 -32.09 24.15 -4.57
C LYS A 460 -31.09 23.77 -5.67
N GLY A 461 -30.59 22.52 -5.61
CA GLY A 461 -29.84 21.91 -6.71
C GLY A 461 -28.48 21.33 -6.33
N PHE A 462 -28.45 20.30 -5.47
CA PHE A 462 -27.30 19.40 -5.40
C PHE A 462 -27.68 17.93 -5.16
N ALA A 463 -28.95 17.57 -5.42
CA ALA A 463 -29.43 16.19 -5.34
C ALA A 463 -29.56 15.51 -6.74
N ASP A 464 -29.39 16.24 -7.84
CA ASP A 464 -29.71 15.72 -9.20
C ASP A 464 -28.48 15.41 -10.08
N ARG A 465 -27.34 14.99 -9.52
CA ARG A 465 -26.20 14.56 -10.37
C ARG A 465 -25.51 13.25 -9.96
N VAL A 466 -26.24 12.36 -9.33
CA VAL A 466 -25.83 10.95 -9.20
C VAL A 466 -27.09 10.10 -9.36
N GLY A 467 -27.46 9.78 -10.61
CA GLY A 467 -28.64 8.94 -10.84
C GLY A 467 -29.22 8.99 -12.24
N GLU A 468 -28.41 8.88 -13.30
CA GLU A 468 -28.93 8.56 -14.63
C GLU A 468 -28.01 7.58 -15.35
N SER A 469 -28.13 6.30 -14.97
CA SER A 469 -28.13 5.22 -15.94
C SER A 469 -28.89 4.05 -15.32
N LEU A 470 -29.78 3.44 -16.10
CA LEU A 470 -30.61 2.26 -15.83
C LEU A 470 -32.04 2.56 -15.37
N GLN A 471 -32.90 2.79 -16.37
CA GLN A 471 -34.32 2.50 -16.29
C GLN A 471 -34.61 1.21 -17.06
N GLY A 472 -35.05 0.20 -16.32
CA GLY A 472 -35.59 -1.06 -16.81
C GLY A 472 -36.68 -1.57 -15.87
N ARG A 473 -37.92 -1.11 -16.12
CA ARG A 473 -39.26 -1.68 -15.84
C ARG A 473 -39.60 -2.34 -14.48
N ASN A 474 -40.63 -1.75 -13.83
CA ASN A 474 -41.80 -2.36 -13.12
C ASN A 474 -41.55 -3.32 -11.93
N THR A 475 -42.29 -3.36 -10.80
CA THR A 475 -43.62 -2.89 -10.35
C THR A 475 -43.74 -3.07 -8.82
N GLY A 476 -44.38 -2.12 -8.12
CA GLY A 476 -45.29 -2.26 -6.94
C GLY A 476 -44.82 -3.01 -5.68
N VAL A 477 -45.37 -2.88 -4.47
CA VAL A 477 -46.53 -2.19 -3.87
C VAL A 477 -46.40 -2.48 -2.34
N LEU A 478 -46.98 -1.63 -1.46
CA LEU A 478 -47.07 -1.70 0.03
C LEU A 478 -45.80 -1.32 0.83
N GLY A 479 -45.86 -0.57 1.93
CA GLY A 479 -46.97 -0.07 2.72
C GLY A 479 -46.54 0.12 4.19
N VAL A 480 -46.33 1.39 4.57
CA VAL A 480 -46.82 2.02 5.81
C VAL A 480 -46.29 1.60 7.21
N GLU A 481 -45.65 2.60 7.81
CA GLU A 481 -45.64 3.08 9.21
C GLU A 481 -45.04 2.33 10.40
N ARG A 482 -44.27 3.15 11.14
CA ARG A 482 -43.72 2.99 12.48
C ARG A 482 -44.77 3.36 13.52
N THR A 483 -44.64 2.78 14.71
CA THR A 483 -45.06 3.45 15.95
C THR A 483 -44.03 3.25 17.07
N LYS A 484 -43.61 4.37 17.68
CA LYS A 484 -42.85 4.46 18.92
C LYS A 484 -43.80 4.43 20.11
N LYS A 485 -43.36 3.87 21.26
CA LYS A 485 -43.76 4.38 22.58
C LYS A 485 -42.56 4.43 23.54
N ARG A 486 -42.52 5.56 24.26
CA ARG A 486 -41.63 5.95 25.38
C ARG A 486 -42.13 5.36 26.71
N SER A 487 -41.22 5.20 27.67
CA SER A 487 -41.22 5.84 29.01
C SER A 487 -39.99 5.30 29.78
N ALA A 488 -39.08 6.14 30.28
CA ALA A 488 -39.11 6.84 31.60
C ALA A 488 -39.16 5.84 32.77
N ARG A 489 -38.45 5.96 33.90
CA ARG A 489 -37.44 6.83 34.50
C ARG A 489 -37.22 6.17 35.89
N LEU A 490 -36.01 6.18 36.46
CA LEU A 490 -35.72 6.53 37.86
C LEU A 490 -34.43 5.91 38.40
N SER A 491 -33.86 6.68 39.30
CA SER A 491 -32.54 6.73 39.90
C SER A 491 -32.45 5.99 41.25
N ARG A 492 -31.26 5.47 41.61
CA ARG A 492 -30.41 5.87 42.76
C ARG A 492 -29.52 4.70 43.24
N GLU A 493 -28.21 4.95 43.17
CA GLU A 493 -27.27 5.05 44.32
C GLU A 493 -27.02 3.86 45.27
N SER A 494 -25.74 3.44 45.27
CA SER A 494 -24.86 3.06 46.40
C SER A 494 -25.17 1.82 47.26
N GLN A 495 -24.23 0.87 47.30
CA GLN A 495 -23.43 0.53 48.50
C GLN A 495 -22.51 -0.69 48.27
N LYS A 496 -21.25 -0.58 48.73
CA LYS A 496 -20.36 -1.73 49.05
C LYS A 496 -20.54 -2.09 50.53
N PRO A 497 -20.17 -3.32 50.92
CA PRO A 497 -19.18 -3.44 52.01
C PRO A 497 -18.13 -4.56 51.81
N CYS A 498 -17.11 -4.49 52.68
CA CYS A 498 -15.89 -5.29 52.76
C CYS A 498 -16.04 -6.70 53.36
N GLY A 499 -15.07 -7.57 53.05
CA GLY A 499 -14.25 -8.24 54.08
C GLY A 499 -14.25 -9.77 54.13
N SER A 500 -13.11 -10.41 53.79
CA SER A 500 -12.50 -11.49 54.59
C SER A 500 -11.10 -11.85 54.07
N CYS A 501 -10.10 -11.82 54.96
CA CYS A 501 -8.75 -12.32 54.74
C CYS A 501 -8.67 -13.81 55.14
N THR A 502 -8.06 -14.65 54.30
CA THR A 502 -7.53 -15.96 54.68
C THR A 502 -6.12 -16.13 54.09
N LEU A 503 -5.22 -16.66 54.93
CA LEU A 503 -3.81 -16.94 54.62
C LEU A 503 -3.68 -17.97 53.50
N SER A 504 -2.87 -17.67 52.47
CA SER A 504 -2.51 -18.59 51.40
C SER A 504 -1.02 -18.95 51.47
N ASN A 505 -0.75 -20.25 51.33
CA ASN A 505 0.57 -20.89 51.34
C ASN A 505 1.44 -20.45 50.14
N PRO A 506 2.78 -20.37 50.29
CA PRO A 506 3.67 -19.90 49.22
C PRO A 506 3.80 -20.84 47.99
N LEU A 507 3.33 -22.08 48.07
CA LEU A 507 3.34 -23.04 46.95
C LEU A 507 2.16 -22.88 45.97
N GLU A 508 1.02 -22.31 46.39
CA GLU A 508 -0.11 -22.03 45.49
C GLU A 508 0.11 -20.78 44.63
N ARG A 509 1.02 -19.87 45.03
CA ARG A 509 1.32 -18.66 44.25
C ARG A 509 2.09 -18.94 42.97
N SER A 510 2.92 -19.98 42.90
CA SER A 510 3.64 -20.35 41.67
C SER A 510 2.76 -21.07 40.65
N LEU A 511 1.83 -21.92 41.08
CA LEU A 511 0.90 -22.61 40.16
C LEU A 511 -0.22 -21.69 39.68
N SER A 512 -0.66 -20.74 40.51
CA SER A 512 -1.57 -19.65 40.15
C SER A 512 -0.97 -18.72 39.08
N ALA A 513 0.32 -18.40 39.18
CA ALA A 513 1.03 -17.55 38.21
C ALA A 513 1.20 -18.22 36.84
N ILE A 514 1.44 -19.54 36.80
CA ILE A 514 1.55 -20.27 35.52
C ILE A 514 0.18 -20.42 34.84
N SER A 515 -0.87 -20.67 35.61
CA SER A 515 -2.26 -20.71 35.11
C SER A 515 -2.78 -19.33 34.69
N SER A 516 -2.33 -18.24 35.32
CA SER A 516 -2.70 -16.88 34.91
C SER A 516 -1.99 -16.46 33.62
N HIS A 517 -0.73 -16.87 33.38
CA HIS A 517 -0.03 -16.62 32.12
C HIS A 517 -0.62 -17.40 30.92
N LEU A 518 -1.08 -18.64 31.11
CA LEU A 518 -1.79 -19.42 30.08
C LEU A 518 -3.19 -18.86 29.78
N ARG A 519 -3.92 -18.40 30.80
CA ARG A 519 -5.20 -17.71 30.60
C ARG A 519 -5.02 -16.37 29.90
N TRP A 520 -3.91 -15.66 30.13
CA TRP A 520 -3.56 -14.45 29.40
C TRP A 520 -3.32 -14.72 27.92
N ALA A 521 -2.60 -15.78 27.52
CA ALA A 521 -2.42 -16.09 26.09
C ALA A 521 -3.75 -16.38 25.37
N GLU A 522 -4.65 -17.14 25.98
CA GLU A 522 -5.99 -17.39 25.41
C GLU A 522 -6.89 -16.15 25.41
N THR A 523 -6.86 -15.34 26.48
CA THR A 523 -7.62 -14.08 26.48
C THR A 523 -7.04 -13.09 25.50
N TRP A 524 -5.73 -13.10 25.24
CA TRP A 524 -5.11 -12.25 24.22
C TRP A 524 -5.48 -12.66 22.79
N VAL A 525 -5.57 -13.95 22.48
CA VAL A 525 -6.05 -14.43 21.18
C VAL A 525 -7.54 -14.13 20.99
N LYS A 526 -8.37 -14.37 22.02
CA LYS A 526 -9.80 -14.01 22.01
C LYS A 526 -10.01 -12.49 21.94
N MET A 527 -9.13 -11.71 22.56
CA MET A 527 -9.13 -10.24 22.54
C MET A 527 -8.63 -9.69 21.20
N LYS A 528 -7.74 -10.37 20.45
CA LYS A 528 -7.41 -10.00 19.06
C LYS A 528 -8.61 -10.13 18.12
N PHE A 529 -9.38 -11.21 18.22
CA PHE A 529 -10.62 -11.38 17.44
C PHE A 529 -11.74 -10.44 17.89
N ALA A 530 -11.88 -10.21 19.20
CA ALA A 530 -12.85 -9.26 19.73
C ALA A 530 -12.48 -7.80 19.45
N ILE A 531 -11.18 -7.44 19.38
CA ILE A 531 -10.70 -6.11 18.98
C ILE A 531 -10.84 -5.94 17.47
N LEU A 532 -10.66 -6.97 16.65
CA LEU A 532 -10.92 -6.89 15.20
C LEU A 532 -12.41 -6.71 14.92
N ALA A 533 -13.28 -7.46 15.61
CA ALA A 533 -14.73 -7.31 15.55
C ALA A 533 -15.20 -5.96 16.14
N ALA A 534 -14.60 -5.53 17.26
CA ALA A 534 -14.87 -4.23 17.86
C ALA A 534 -14.33 -3.09 17.01
N LEU A 535 -13.20 -3.19 16.30
CA LEU A 535 -12.73 -2.16 15.38
C LEU A 535 -13.62 -2.04 14.15
N THR A 536 -14.22 -3.16 13.69
CA THR A 536 -15.25 -3.12 12.64
C THR A 536 -16.60 -2.57 13.13
N LEU A 537 -16.93 -2.67 14.43
CA LEU A 537 -18.15 -2.08 15.03
C LEU A 537 -17.96 -0.69 15.67
N SER A 538 -16.74 -0.30 16.06
CA SER A 538 -16.41 0.99 16.70
C SER A 538 -16.28 2.15 15.72
N ALA A 539 -16.36 1.86 14.42
CA ALA A 539 -16.66 2.89 13.43
C ALA A 539 -18.08 3.49 13.62
N SER A 540 -18.89 2.91 14.51
CA SER A 540 -20.21 3.39 14.88
C SER A 540 -20.24 3.85 16.36
N ALA A 541 -20.13 5.16 16.55
CA ALA A 541 -20.58 5.95 17.72
C ALA A 541 -19.77 5.90 19.05
N ALA A 542 -18.97 6.95 19.28
CA ALA A 542 -18.91 7.65 20.57
C ALA A 542 -18.41 9.11 20.37
N ALA A 543 -19.30 10.09 20.45
CA ALA A 543 -18.95 11.51 20.54
C ALA A 543 -19.40 12.05 21.91
N SER A 544 -18.44 12.44 22.75
CA SER A 544 -18.65 13.13 24.03
C SER A 544 -19.04 14.59 23.78
N TYR A 545 -20.02 15.09 24.52
CA TYR A 545 -20.71 16.36 24.29
C TYR A 545 -20.25 17.43 25.29
N VAL A 546 -19.52 18.46 24.81
CA VAL A 546 -19.27 19.72 25.55
C VAL A 546 -19.44 20.91 24.57
N ARG A 547 -20.28 21.88 24.95
CA ARG A 547 -20.91 22.92 24.09
C ARG A 547 -20.04 24.17 23.82
N ASN A 548 -20.27 24.83 22.67
CA ASN A 548 -19.86 26.22 22.36
C ASN A 548 -21.10 27.08 22.03
N LEU A 549 -21.13 28.31 22.55
CA LEU A 549 -22.31 29.16 22.81
C LEU A 549 -22.90 29.91 21.61
N ASN A 550 -22.30 29.83 20.41
CA ASN A 550 -22.71 30.75 19.33
C ASN A 550 -23.64 30.19 18.25
N TYR A 551 -23.88 28.87 18.17
CA TYR A 551 -24.77 28.31 17.13
C TYR A 551 -25.45 26.98 17.46
N ASN A 552 -25.45 26.52 18.72
CA ASN A 552 -26.04 25.22 19.11
C ASN A 552 -25.59 24.05 18.19
N SER A 553 -24.39 24.12 17.62
CA SER A 553 -23.84 23.10 16.73
C SER A 553 -22.98 22.11 17.54
N PRO A 554 -23.16 20.78 17.38
CA PRO A 554 -22.49 19.76 18.20
C PRO A 554 -21.08 19.37 17.69
N SER A 555 -20.52 20.11 16.72
CA SER A 555 -19.25 19.73 16.07
C SER A 555 -18.02 20.35 16.75
N ILE A 556 -17.22 19.52 17.44
CA ILE A 556 -15.93 19.88 18.06
C ILE A 556 -14.74 19.64 17.09
N ASN A 557 -14.96 18.95 15.96
CA ASN A 557 -13.90 18.48 15.06
C ASN A 557 -13.39 19.51 14.03
N HIS A 558 -13.84 20.75 14.13
CA HIS A 558 -13.45 21.80 13.18
C HIS A 558 -13.07 23.11 13.88
N PRO A 559 -11.97 23.14 14.66
CA PRO A 559 -11.43 24.39 15.18
C PRO A 559 -10.98 25.34 14.06
N GLY A 560 -10.76 24.83 12.84
CA GLY A 560 -10.39 25.60 11.65
C GLY A 560 -11.57 26.21 10.86
N LEU A 561 -12.82 25.86 11.18
CA LEU A 561 -14.01 26.44 10.53
C LEU A 561 -14.66 27.56 11.37
N GLY A 562 -14.19 27.77 12.60
CA GLY A 562 -14.48 28.97 13.37
C GLY A 562 -13.61 30.14 12.91
N ILE A 563 -14.10 31.36 13.11
CA ILE A 563 -13.29 32.56 12.89
C ILE A 563 -12.07 32.48 13.82
N SER A 564 -10.87 32.45 13.22
CA SER A 564 -9.62 32.39 13.97
C SER A 564 -9.43 33.67 14.79
N LEU A 565 -9.73 33.61 16.08
CA LEU A 565 -9.63 34.74 17.02
C LEU A 565 -8.23 35.34 17.03
N HIS A 566 -7.18 34.52 16.93
CA HIS A 566 -5.80 34.99 16.84
C HIS A 566 -5.53 35.80 15.56
N LYS A 567 -6.07 35.39 14.39
CA LYS A 567 -5.90 36.12 13.12
C LYS A 567 -6.74 37.40 13.07
N VAL A 568 -7.92 37.40 13.70
CA VAL A 568 -8.76 38.59 13.84
C VAL A 568 -8.13 39.59 14.81
N ASN A 569 -7.62 39.13 15.95
CA ASN A 569 -6.97 40.00 16.94
C ASN A 569 -5.65 40.58 16.42
N LYS A 570 -4.89 39.81 15.61
CA LYS A 570 -3.67 40.30 14.93
C LYS A 570 -3.93 41.37 13.87
N ARG A 571 -5.11 41.38 13.24
CA ARG A 571 -5.47 42.36 12.20
C ARG A 571 -6.24 43.59 12.72
N ASN A 572 -6.89 43.48 13.88
CA ASN A 572 -7.76 44.52 14.43
C ASN A 572 -7.25 45.15 15.75
N THR A 573 -6.04 44.80 16.20
CA THR A 573 -5.39 45.53 17.31
C THR A 573 -4.81 46.85 16.78
N LEU A 574 -5.37 47.97 17.23
CA LEU A 574 -5.04 49.35 16.84
C LEU A 574 -3.59 49.80 17.17
N GLY A 575 -2.73 48.92 17.67
CA GLY A 575 -1.38 49.26 18.16
C GLY A 575 -0.21 48.85 17.26
N LYS A 576 -0.44 48.25 16.08
CA LYS A 576 0.65 47.86 15.15
C LYS A 576 0.32 48.23 13.71
N ARG A 577 0.25 49.53 13.43
CA ARG A 577 0.36 50.02 12.05
C ARG A 577 1.84 50.02 11.67
N PHE A 578 2.19 49.37 10.58
CA PHE A 578 3.52 49.49 9.99
C PHE A 578 3.55 50.77 9.15
N ASP A 579 4.56 51.60 9.36
CA ASP A 579 4.80 52.77 8.53
C ASP A 579 5.35 52.31 7.17
N ALA A 580 4.83 52.83 6.07
CA ALA A 580 5.19 52.38 4.72
C ALA A 580 6.68 52.60 4.42
N SER A 581 7.29 53.57 5.10
CA SER A 581 8.73 53.87 5.08
C SER A 581 9.62 52.75 5.67
N SER A 582 9.04 51.83 6.45
CA SER A 582 9.77 50.76 7.16
C SER A 582 9.81 49.41 6.42
N LEU A 583 9.22 49.33 5.22
CA LEU A 583 9.18 48.12 4.41
C LEU A 583 10.35 48.11 3.41
N ASN A 584 11.34 47.25 3.66
CA ASN A 584 12.46 47.05 2.76
C ASN A 584 12.26 45.74 1.97
N PHE A 585 11.99 45.86 0.67
CA PHE A 585 11.75 44.70 -0.20
C PHE A 585 13.06 44.27 -0.86
N THR A 586 13.41 42.99 -0.72
CA THR A 586 14.67 42.44 -1.23
C THR A 586 14.65 42.14 -2.74
N HIS A 587 13.54 42.44 -3.43
CA HIS A 587 13.40 42.29 -4.89
C HIS A 587 12.28 43.20 -5.41
N SER A 588 12.48 43.79 -6.59
CA SER A 588 11.48 44.59 -7.29
C SER A 588 10.30 43.72 -7.70
N VAL A 589 9.18 43.84 -6.99
CA VAL A 589 7.90 43.25 -7.42
C VAL A 589 7.36 44.14 -8.54
N ALA A 590 7.23 43.59 -9.74
CA ALA A 590 6.46 44.20 -10.82
C ALA A 590 4.96 44.11 -10.48
N SER A 591 4.39 45.16 -9.88
CA SER A 591 2.94 45.33 -9.83
C SER A 591 2.52 46.13 -11.06
N GLY A 592 1.95 45.43 -12.04
CA GLY A 592 1.20 46.06 -13.12
C GLY A 592 -0.18 46.50 -12.67
N ASP A 593 -0.26 47.34 -11.64
CA ASP A 593 -1.47 48.11 -11.35
C ASP A 593 -1.22 49.54 -11.87
N PRO A 594 -2.04 50.04 -12.81
CA PRO A 594 -1.91 51.40 -13.30
C PRO A 594 -2.25 52.41 -12.19
N TYR A 595 -1.54 53.54 -12.19
CA TYR A 595 -1.81 54.67 -11.30
C TYR A 595 -3.25 55.19 -11.51
N SER A 596 -3.83 55.75 -10.45
CA SER A 596 -5.22 56.24 -10.34
C SER A 596 -5.68 57.23 -11.43
N ASP A 597 -4.73 57.75 -12.20
CA ASP A 597 -4.83 58.89 -13.10
C ASP A 597 -4.52 58.52 -14.56
N SER A 598 -4.42 57.21 -14.87
CA SER A 598 -4.16 56.72 -16.22
C SER A 598 -5.42 56.16 -16.91
N VAL A 599 -5.65 56.61 -18.16
CA VAL A 599 -6.74 56.14 -19.04
C VAL A 599 -6.19 55.10 -20.02
N ILE A 600 -6.79 53.91 -20.03
CA ILE A 600 -6.43 52.82 -20.97
C ILE A 600 -7.33 52.94 -22.22
N LEU A 601 -6.73 53.26 -23.37
CA LEU A 601 -7.39 53.16 -24.68
C LEU A 601 -7.26 51.73 -25.21
N TRP A 602 -8.38 51.04 -25.39
CA TRP A 602 -8.42 49.76 -26.10
C TRP A 602 -8.72 50.01 -27.59
N GLN A 603 -7.74 49.76 -28.46
CA GLN A 603 -8.01 49.61 -29.90
C GLN A 603 -8.39 48.15 -30.18
N VAL A 604 -9.61 47.93 -30.66
CA VAL A 604 -10.07 46.65 -31.19
C VAL A 604 -9.54 46.53 -32.62
N TRP A 605 -8.68 45.54 -32.86
CA TRP A 605 -8.24 45.18 -34.21
C TRP A 605 -9.37 44.39 -34.89
N GLN A 606 -10.01 44.99 -35.90
CA GLN A 606 -11.00 44.34 -36.74
C GLN A 606 -10.35 43.97 -38.07
N SER A 607 -10.43 42.69 -38.45
CA SER A 607 -9.97 42.18 -39.74
C SER A 607 -10.79 42.77 -40.88
N VAL A 608 -10.16 43.52 -41.79
CA VAL A 608 -10.77 43.89 -43.06
C VAL A 608 -10.38 42.84 -44.10
N GLN A 609 -11.38 42.09 -44.54
CA GLN A 609 -11.40 41.35 -45.80
C GLN A 609 -12.00 42.26 -46.90
N GLU A 610 -11.71 41.90 -48.16
CA GLU A 610 -12.16 42.49 -49.44
C GLU A 610 -11.26 43.60 -50.01
N GLY A 611 -10.84 43.62 -51.28
CA GLY A 611 -11.35 42.93 -52.46
C GLY A 611 -11.76 43.95 -53.52
N SER A 612 -11.01 44.02 -54.64
CA SER A 612 -11.31 44.68 -55.93
C SER A 612 -11.90 46.11 -55.96
N ARG A 613 -11.14 47.08 -56.47
CA ARG A 613 -11.16 47.56 -57.87
C ARG A 613 -10.15 48.67 -58.06
#